data_AF-I3S9G4-F1
#
_entry.id   AF-I3S9G4-F1
#
_cell.length_a   1.000
_cell.length_b   1.000
_cell.length_c   1.000
_cell.angle_alpha   90.00
_cell.angle_beta   90.00
_cell.angle_gamma   90.00
#
_symmetry.space_group_name_H-M   'P 1'
#
loop_
_entity.id
_entity.type
_entity.pdbx_description
1 polymer ?
#
loop_
_entity_poly.entity_id
_entity_poly.type
_entity_poly.pdbx_seq_one_letter_code
_entity_poly.pdbx_strand_id
1 'polypeptide(L)'
;MIPKTKEELFSYEIDWTVYDKHQLHERMRPWISKKIQEFLGEEENTLIDYIVSSTQEHVKASQMLECLQITLDEEAEMFVLKMWRMLIFEIKRVETGLALRSKS
;
A
#
# COMPACT_ATOMS: atom_id res chain seq x y z
N MET A 1 -2.99 -16.45 1.09
CA MET A 1 -1.84 -16.25 2.00
C MET A 1 -1.18 -14.92 1.68
N ILE A 2 -0.63 -14.21 2.66
CA ILE A 2 0.17 -13.00 2.44
C ILE A 2 1.66 -13.39 2.51
N PRO A 3 2.50 -13.00 1.54
CA PRO A 3 3.93 -13.29 1.54
C PRO A 3 4.67 -12.81 2.78
N LYS A 4 5.69 -13.58 3.19
CA LYS A 4 6.47 -13.27 4.40
C LYS A 4 7.81 -12.64 4.07
N THR A 5 8.47 -13.08 3.00
CA THR A 5 9.77 -12.52 2.59
C THR A 5 9.59 -11.33 1.64
N LYS A 6 10.64 -10.51 1.50
CA LYS A 6 10.64 -9.37 0.57
C LYS A 6 10.52 -9.86 -0.87
N GLU A 7 11.25 -10.91 -1.21
CA GLU A 7 11.32 -11.48 -2.55
C GLU A 7 9.96 -12.02 -2.99
N GLU A 8 9.29 -12.79 -2.12
CA GLU A 8 7.93 -13.29 -2.39
C GLU A 8 6.92 -12.14 -2.48
N LEU A 9 7.08 -11.10 -1.66
CA LEU A 9 6.17 -9.97 -1.67
C LEU A 9 6.29 -9.14 -2.94
N PHE A 10 7.53 -8.92 -3.41
CA PHE A 10 7.82 -8.12 -4.60
C PHE A 10 7.53 -8.87 -5.91
N SER A 11 7.56 -10.21 -5.87
CA SER A 11 7.17 -11.08 -6.98
C SER A 11 5.69 -11.45 -6.98
N TYR A 12 4.93 -11.06 -5.95
CA TYR A 12 3.51 -11.38 -5.86
C TYR A 12 2.71 -10.67 -6.96
N GLU A 13 1.94 -11.43 -7.73
CA GLU A 13 1.06 -10.90 -8.77
C GLU A 13 -0.18 -10.25 -8.15
N ILE A 14 -0.23 -8.92 -8.25
CA ILE A 14 -1.35 -8.11 -7.77
C ILE A 14 -2.50 -8.20 -8.77
N ASP A 15 -3.69 -8.55 -8.29
CA ASP A 15 -4.92 -8.44 -9.09
C ASP A 15 -5.36 -6.97 -9.17
N TRP A 16 -4.79 -6.26 -10.13
CA TRP A 16 -5.12 -4.85 -10.39
C TRP A 16 -6.56 -4.65 -10.85
N THR A 17 -7.19 -5.67 -11.43
CA THR A 17 -8.60 -5.60 -11.83
C THR A 17 -9.50 -5.47 -10.61
N VAL A 18 -9.24 -6.28 -9.57
CA VAL A 18 -9.93 -6.18 -8.27
C VAL A 18 -9.59 -4.86 -7.58
N TYR A 19 -8.33 -4.44 -7.62
CA TYR A 19 -7.88 -3.17 -7.04
C TYR A 19 -8.66 -1.97 -7.61
N ASP A 20 -8.73 -1.85 -8.94
CA ASP A 20 -9.38 -0.74 -9.63
C ASP A 20 -10.89 -0.77 -9.42
N LYS A 21 -11.50 -1.95 -9.60
CA LYS A 21 -12.96 -2.15 -9.43
C LYS A 21 -13.45 -1.71 -8.05
N HIS A 22 -12.64 -1.90 -7.01
CA HIS A 22 -13.01 -1.59 -5.63
C HIS A 22 -12.37 -0.30 -5.10
N GLN A 23 -11.67 0.46 -5.96
CA GLN A 23 -10.99 1.71 -5.62
C GLN A 23 -10.14 1.57 -4.35
N LEU A 24 -9.29 0.53 -4.30
CA LEU A 24 -8.56 0.22 -3.06
C LEU A 24 -7.56 1.32 -2.66
N HIS A 25 -7.11 2.18 -3.58
CA HIS A 25 -6.35 3.40 -3.26
C HIS A 25 -7.05 4.26 -2.19
N GLU A 26 -8.37 4.49 -2.32
CA GLU A 26 -9.16 5.27 -1.35
C GLU A 26 -9.17 4.63 0.03
N ARG A 27 -9.20 3.29 0.09
CA ARG A 27 -9.18 2.54 1.35
C ARG A 27 -7.81 2.52 2.01
N MET A 28 -6.75 2.57 1.21
CA MET A 28 -5.38 2.59 1.69
C MET A 28 -4.97 3.99 2.16
N ARG A 29 -5.52 5.06 1.58
CA ARG A 29 -5.15 6.45 1.87
C ARG A 29 -5.13 6.80 3.37
N PRO A 30 -6.13 6.46 4.21
CA PRO A 30 -6.07 6.74 5.65
C PRO A 30 -4.91 6.03 6.37
N TRP A 31 -4.60 4.80 5.95
CA TRP A 31 -3.48 4.06 6.52
C TRP A 31 -2.13 4.64 6.06
N ILE A 32 -2.01 5.01 4.78
CA ILE A 32 -0.83 5.66 4.22
C ILE A 32 -0.56 6.97 4.95
N SER A 33 -1.58 7.83 5.06
CA SER A 33 -1.49 9.12 5.79
C SER A 33 -1.00 8.93 7.22
N LYS A 34 -1.63 8.02 7.97
CA LYS A 34 -1.20 7.70 9.34
C LYS A 34 0.24 7.22 9.40
N LYS A 35 0.67 6.38 8.47
CA LYS A 35 2.04 5.85 8.45
C LYS A 35 3.06 6.92 8.11
N ILE A 36 2.79 7.75 7.10
CA ILE A 36 3.68 8.87 6.77
C ILE A 36 3.81 9.84 7.95
N GLN A 37 2.71 10.16 8.63
CA GLN A 37 2.76 10.97 9.85
C GLN A 37 3.57 10.32 10.98
N GLU A 38 3.47 9.00 11.16
CA GLU A 38 4.28 8.26 12.13
C GLU A 38 5.78 8.28 11.80
N PHE A 39 6.15 8.28 10.51
CA PHE A 39 7.55 8.32 10.07
C PHE A 39 8.16 9.73 10.09
N LEU A 40 7.42 10.74 9.63
CA LEU A 40 7.91 12.11 9.50
C LEU A 40 7.64 12.98 10.74
N GLY A 41 6.74 12.55 11.62
CA GLY A 41 6.24 13.35 12.74
C GLY A 41 5.23 14.44 12.33
N GLU A 42 4.99 14.61 11.04
CA GLU A 42 4.05 15.57 10.46
C GLU A 42 3.30 14.99 9.26
N GLU A 43 2.17 15.61 8.92
CA GLU A 43 1.39 15.23 7.76
C GLU A 43 2.00 15.83 6.49
N GLU A 44 2.58 14.97 5.64
CA GLU A 44 3.10 15.36 4.33
C GLU A 44 2.12 14.94 3.22
N ASN A 45 1.15 15.82 2.92
CA ASN A 45 0.10 15.55 1.94
C ASN A 45 0.63 15.26 0.54
N THR A 46 1.72 15.91 0.12
CA THR A 46 2.32 15.72 -1.21
C THR A 46 2.83 14.29 -1.37
N LEU A 47 3.50 13.76 -0.34
CA LEU A 47 4.00 12.39 -0.33
C LEU A 47 2.86 11.36 -0.29
N ILE A 48 1.82 11.66 0.49
CA ILE A 48 0.62 10.81 0.56
C ILE A 48 -0.05 10.73 -0.82
N ASP A 49 -0.28 11.86 -1.47
CA ASP A 49 -0.87 11.92 -2.81
C ASP A 49 -0.01 11.21 -3.85
N TYR A 50 1.31 11.38 -3.77
CA TYR A 50 2.25 10.68 -4.64
C TYR A 50 2.16 9.15 -4.49
N ILE A 51 2.15 8.64 -3.25
CA ILE A 51 2.07 7.19 -3.00
C ILE A 51 0.73 6.65 -3.51
N VAL A 52 -0.37 7.33 -3.20
CA VAL A 52 -1.71 6.93 -3.64
C VAL A 52 -1.79 6.89 -5.16
N SER A 53 -1.34 7.95 -5.84
CA SER A 53 -1.33 8.04 -7.31
C SER A 53 -0.44 6.96 -7.93
N SER A 54 0.74 6.73 -7.37
CA SER A 54 1.67 5.69 -7.82
C SER A 54 1.05 4.29 -7.70
N THR A 55 0.34 4.00 -6.61
CA THR A 55 -0.39 2.72 -6.49
C THR A 55 -1.54 2.60 -7.49
N GLN A 56 -2.19 3.72 -7.84
CA GLN A 56 -3.24 3.77 -8.86
C GLN A 56 -2.69 3.59 -10.29
N GLU A 57 -1.44 3.99 -10.53
CA GLU A 57 -0.69 3.73 -11.76
C GLU A 57 -0.06 2.32 -11.82
N HIS A 58 -0.37 1.48 -10.84
CA HIS A 58 0.08 0.08 -10.75
C HIS A 58 1.60 -0.07 -10.74
N VAL A 59 2.33 0.89 -10.16
CA VAL A 59 3.79 0.80 -10.07
C VAL A 59 4.23 -0.44 -9.30
N LYS A 60 5.41 -0.96 -9.63
CA LYS A 60 5.96 -2.14 -8.95
C LYS A 60 6.48 -1.78 -7.55
N ALA A 61 6.49 -2.77 -6.66
CA ALA A 61 7.01 -2.62 -5.29
C ALA A 61 8.44 -2.08 -5.26
N SER A 62 9.30 -2.56 -6.16
CA SER A 62 10.69 -2.11 -6.28
C SER A 62 10.78 -0.65 -6.68
N GLN A 63 9.95 -0.19 -7.62
CA GLN A 63 9.93 1.20 -8.07
C GLN A 63 9.42 2.13 -6.97
N MET A 64 8.35 1.73 -6.27
CA MET A 64 7.87 2.48 -5.10
C MET A 64 8.97 2.59 -4.03
N LEU A 65 9.69 1.49 -3.75
CA LEU A 65 10.78 1.50 -2.78
C LEU A 65 11.88 2.47 -3.21
N GLU A 66 12.36 2.39 -4.45
CA GLU A 66 13.39 3.28 -4.98
C GLU A 66 13.00 4.77 -4.86
N CYS A 67 11.75 5.11 -5.16
CA CYS A 67 11.26 6.49 -5.06
C CYS A 67 11.18 6.96 -3.60
N LEU A 68 10.63 6.13 -2.72
CA LEU A 68 10.48 6.49 -1.31
C LEU A 68 11.81 6.48 -0.55
N GLN A 69 12.80 5.71 -1.01
CA GLN A 69 14.15 5.67 -0.43
C GLN A 69 14.82 7.06 -0.44
N ILE A 70 14.46 7.94 -1.38
CA ILE A 70 15.01 9.31 -1.48
C ILE A 70 14.46 10.22 -0.36
N THR A 71 13.27 9.93 0.15
CA THR A 71 12.56 10.78 1.11
C THR A 71 12.53 10.18 2.52
N LEU A 72 12.43 8.85 2.62
CA LEU A 72 12.28 8.11 3.87
C LEU A 72 13.50 7.27 4.24
N ASP A 73 14.63 7.41 3.53
CA ASP A 73 15.89 6.70 3.80
C ASP A 73 15.68 5.23 4.24
N GLU A 74 16.27 4.80 5.36
CA GLU A 74 16.24 3.40 5.82
C GLU A 74 14.84 2.89 6.19
N GLU A 75 13.90 3.79 6.48
CA GLU A 75 12.51 3.49 6.81
C GLU A 75 11.66 3.12 5.60
N ALA A 76 12.08 3.50 4.39
CA ALA A 76 11.35 3.27 3.15
C ALA A 76 11.03 1.78 2.92
N GLU A 77 12.01 0.90 3.14
CA GLU A 77 11.84 -0.54 2.95
C GLU A 77 10.75 -1.10 3.86
N MET A 78 10.80 -0.76 5.15
CA MET A 78 9.81 -1.24 6.10
C MET A 78 8.41 -0.70 5.77
N PHE A 79 8.31 0.55 5.32
CA PHE A 79 7.06 1.14 4.88
C PHE A 79 6.48 0.38 3.67
N VAL A 80 7.26 0.20 2.60
CA VAL A 80 6.81 -0.48 1.38
C VAL A 80 6.42 -1.94 1.66
N LEU A 81 7.20 -2.66 2.47
CA LEU A 81 6.86 -4.02 2.87
C LEU A 81 5.53 -4.10 3.62
N LYS A 82 5.25 -3.15 4.52
CA LYS A 82 3.96 -3.09 5.23
C LYS A 82 2.83 -2.70 4.29
N MET A 83 3.06 -1.75 3.39
CA MET A 83 2.07 -1.27 2.44
C MET A 83 1.67 -2.37 1.43
N TRP A 84 2.64 -3.10 0.87
CA TRP A 84 2.34 -4.20 -0.06
C TRP A 84 1.58 -5.34 0.62
N ARG A 85 1.90 -5.66 1.88
CA ARG A 85 1.12 -6.64 2.65
C ARG A 85 -0.32 -6.16 2.88
N MET A 86 -0.51 -4.88 3.15
CA MET A 86 -1.84 -4.29 3.27
C MET A 86 -2.61 -4.33 1.94
N LEU A 87 -1.97 -3.99 0.83
CA LEU A 87 -2.55 -4.07 -0.51
C LEU A 87 -3.07 -5.49 -0.82
N ILE A 88 -2.22 -6.51 -0.62
CA ILE A 88 -2.59 -7.91 -0.84
C ILE A 88 -3.73 -8.33 0.11
N PHE A 89 -3.69 -7.88 1.37
CA PHE A 89 -4.76 -8.13 2.32
C PHE A 89 -6.10 -7.51 1.86
N GLU A 90 -6.09 -6.26 1.42
CA GLU A 90 -7.27 -5.54 0.94
C GLU A 90 -7.91 -6.22 -0.28
N ILE A 91 -7.08 -6.66 -1.23
CA ILE A 91 -7.53 -7.45 -2.39
C ILE A 91 -8.19 -8.75 -1.93
N LYS A 92 -7.50 -9.55 -1.10
CA LYS A 92 -8.06 -10.82 -0.60
C LYS A 92 -9.34 -10.62 0.20
N ARG A 93 -9.43 -9.54 0.96
CA ARG A 93 -10.61 -9.19 1.75
C ARG A 93 -11.82 -8.95 0.86
N VAL A 94 -11.65 -8.27 -0.27
CA VAL A 94 -12.76 -8.06 -1.22
C VAL A 94 -13.09 -9.31 -2.03
N GLU A 95 -12.08 -10.09 -2.45
CA GLU A 95 -12.28 -11.35 -3.18
C GLU A 95 -13.08 -12.38 -2.37
N THR A 96 -12.78 -12.49 -1.08
CA THR A 96 -13.43 -13.46 -0.17
C THR A 96 -14.83 -13.02 0.27
N GLY A 97 -15.30 -11.85 -0.16
CA GLY A 97 -16.57 -11.29 0.29
C GLY A 97 -16.59 -10.89 1.77
N LEU A 98 -15.42 -10.91 2.44
CA LEU A 98 -15.21 -10.39 3.79
C LEU A 98 -15.14 -8.86 3.80
N ALA A 99 -16.00 -8.20 3.00
CA ALA A 99 -16.34 -6.83 3.25
C ALA A 99 -16.87 -6.80 4.69
N LEU A 100 -16.07 -6.26 5.61
CA LEU A 100 -16.48 -6.06 6.98
C LEU A 100 -17.86 -5.43 6.91
N ARG A 101 -18.86 -6.16 7.43
CA ARG A 101 -20.10 -5.54 7.84
C ARG A 101 -19.70 -4.47 8.84
N SER A 102 -19.56 -3.23 8.39
CA SER A 102 -19.70 -2.07 9.25
C SER A 102 -21.17 -2.05 9.69
N LYS A 103 -21.46 -2.85 10.72
CA LYS A 103 -22.61 -2.76 11.61
C LYS A 103 -21.99 -2.48 12.98
N SER A 104 -22.30 -1.43 13.72
CA SER A 104 -23.34 -0.40 13.65
C SER A 104 -22.80 0.84 14.35
#